data_AF-A0AAV9Z8A1-F1
#
_entry.id   AF-A0AAV9Z8A1-F1
#
_cell.length_a   1.000
_cell.length_b   1.000
_cell.length_c   1.000
_cell.angle_alpha   90.00
_cell.angle_beta   90.00
_cell.angle_gamma   90.00
#
_symmetry.space_group_name_H-M   'P 1'
#
loop_
_entity.id
_entity.type
_entity.pdbx_description
1 polymer ?
#
loop_
_entity_poly.entity_id
_entity_poly.type
_entity_poly.pdbx_seq_one_letter_code
_entity_poly.pdbx_strand_id
1 'polypeptide(L)'
;MNDAPNKGKNTSKKPSATSRKRKERDPDRDDLSDNWGGKREGAGRPPKIPKIQVLPKSATTRKPAPTKLKSAPARVSVPGSSPRVPAFFRPYNTQRSAPLNGTVKQSFYSTIVSTAALEQLNSDLEFISENDEHADIAAGDKIIDESLVANTAEDESPEIETRKSETVRDSVLDTYLRSGVGLNADSLYQRKVFIWMPHLLPGSPDSFKCHCGNILVRNGYNDDPIARRVRSPASNFFLLTNRWICNPRRGIPGCGTSFQGSDPHIISQLPAFVQAAFPAYISPRGAVSTFMMSQMVNTFSTRLGPSPFAEMCSELQYKDHAVQEFMYLSAAKFYGQTGLKSFSSFDDRTGYAGSVPSVSYLKALFADYISAHRIYIERDTAARPLTIAKADHTFDFLKHMGGLKGERIFTAAYTVLNEFEEVCAHSLTLTKSLAFVEDMFKAIFEGLKKANHPPTQIIYTDSPQSEHTFHESINSSLTHNVERITDWTDLPSFERTAEVYTHFCVDTIAVEQTASDILQDFMLHTAPTELYSLAVSIKTSAEPGQIPRLISYSSEPRTKLSLLKYANSFP
;
A
#
# COMPACT_ATOMS: atom_id res chain seq x y z
N MET A 1 50.61 31.58 -17.84
CA MET A 1 51.42 32.78 -18.18
C MET A 1 50.50 33.98 -18.13
N ASN A 2 50.69 34.77 -17.06
CA ASN A 2 50.40 36.20 -16.83
C ASN A 2 49.00 36.73 -17.16
N ASP A 3 48.12 37.01 -16.19
CA ASP A 3 48.11 38.02 -15.10
C ASP A 3 47.92 39.50 -15.53
N ALA A 4 46.84 40.08 -14.96
CA ALA A 4 46.60 41.46 -14.52
C ALA A 4 46.33 42.54 -15.60
N PRO A 5 45.47 43.57 -15.34
CA PRO A 5 45.31 44.35 -14.10
C PRO A 5 43.81 44.46 -13.65
N ASN A 6 43.33 45.11 -12.59
CA ASN A 6 43.78 46.23 -11.77
C ASN A 6 42.91 46.24 -10.48
N LYS A 7 43.49 46.39 -9.28
CA LYS A 7 42.75 46.44 -8.00
C LYS A 7 42.36 47.88 -7.64
N GLY A 8 41.07 48.20 -7.76
CA GLY A 8 40.46 49.39 -7.17
C GLY A 8 40.02 49.13 -5.73
N LYS A 9 40.63 49.87 -4.78
CA LYS A 9 40.20 49.96 -3.38
C LYS A 9 38.86 50.69 -3.31
N ASN A 10 37.86 50.11 -2.65
CA ASN A 10 36.73 50.88 -2.13
C ASN A 10 36.39 50.47 -0.70
N THR A 11 36.54 51.44 0.18
CA THR A 11 36.19 51.45 1.60
C THR A 11 34.68 51.52 1.77
N SER A 12 34.07 50.58 2.49
CA SER A 12 32.70 50.79 3.03
C SER A 12 32.57 50.27 4.47
N LYS A 13 32.46 51.27 5.35
CA LYS A 13 31.66 51.39 6.57
C LYS A 13 31.16 50.10 7.26
N LYS A 14 31.69 49.89 8.47
CA LYS A 14 31.06 49.17 9.59
C LYS A 14 29.69 49.79 9.95
N PRO A 15 28.68 48.97 10.30
CA PRO A 15 27.64 49.37 11.23
C PRO A 15 27.95 48.87 12.64
N SER A 16 27.68 49.77 13.58
CA SER A 16 27.86 49.71 15.01
C SER A 16 26.94 48.68 15.70
N ALA A 17 27.49 48.06 16.74
CA ALA A 17 26.79 47.22 17.69
C ALA A 17 25.71 48.00 18.46
N THR A 18 24.47 47.51 18.41
CA THR A 18 23.41 47.89 19.34
C THR A 18 23.24 46.80 20.41
N SER A 19 23.60 47.18 21.63
CA SER A 19 23.34 46.46 22.87
C SER A 19 21.85 46.22 23.09
N ARG A 20 21.40 44.96 23.12
CA ARG A 20 20.06 44.61 23.62
C ARG A 20 20.14 44.41 25.13
N LYS A 21 19.55 45.37 25.86
CA LYS A 21 19.26 45.30 27.29
C LYS A 21 18.34 44.08 27.56
N ARG A 22 18.77 43.28 28.52
CA ARG A 22 18.04 42.17 29.15
C ARG A 22 16.89 42.79 29.96
N LYS A 23 15.64 42.46 29.61
CA LYS A 23 14.45 42.88 30.36
C LYS A 23 14.10 41.74 31.33
N GLU A 24 14.05 42.08 32.62
CA GLU A 24 13.67 41.21 33.73
C GLU A 24 12.24 40.69 33.56
N ARG A 25 12.00 39.47 34.04
CA ARG A 25 10.68 38.81 34.11
C ARG A 25 10.03 39.20 35.44
N ASP A 26 8.81 39.72 35.37
CA ASP A 26 7.87 39.66 36.49
C ASP A 26 7.16 38.30 36.49
N PRO A 27 7.06 37.62 37.64
CA PRO A 27 6.18 36.48 37.85
C PRO A 27 4.86 36.99 38.42
N ASP A 28 3.75 36.80 37.71
CA ASP A 28 2.37 36.67 38.22
C ASP A 28 1.38 37.05 37.11
N ARG A 29 0.86 36.02 36.42
CA ARG A 29 -0.46 36.06 35.77
C ARG A 29 -0.85 34.66 35.33
N ASP A 30 -1.63 34.03 36.19
CA ASP A 30 -2.46 32.88 35.87
C ASP A 30 -3.70 33.29 35.06
N ASP A 31 -4.19 32.32 34.30
CA ASP A 31 -5.50 32.18 33.66
C ASP A 31 -5.89 33.17 32.55
N LEU A 32 -5.82 32.67 31.31
CA LEU A 32 -6.95 32.51 30.37
C LEU A 32 -6.46 32.37 28.91
N SER A 33 -7.01 31.38 28.21
CA SER A 33 -7.20 31.22 26.75
C SER A 33 -6.00 31.22 25.79
N ASP A 34 -5.96 30.22 24.89
CA ASP A 34 -5.87 30.35 23.41
C ASP A 34 -5.56 28.97 22.79
N ASN A 35 -6.44 28.27 22.06
CA ASN A 35 -7.11 28.60 20.80
C ASN A 35 -6.16 29.07 19.69
N TRP A 36 -5.28 28.18 19.24
CA TRP A 36 -4.48 28.38 18.02
C TRP A 36 -5.25 27.90 16.78
N GLY A 37 -6.07 28.82 16.25
CA GLY A 37 -6.75 28.69 14.97
C GLY A 37 -6.99 30.08 14.38
N GLY A 38 -5.92 30.73 13.93
CA GLY A 38 -6.00 32.05 13.31
C GLY A 38 -6.83 32.02 12.03
N LYS A 39 -8.10 32.45 12.13
CA LYS A 39 -8.92 32.85 10.98
C LYS A 39 -8.29 34.08 10.34
N ARG A 40 -7.92 33.99 9.06
CA ARG A 40 -7.62 35.18 8.25
C ARG A 40 -8.94 35.92 7.98
N GLU A 41 -9.02 37.19 8.38
CA GLU A 41 -10.05 38.10 7.88
C GLU A 41 -9.91 38.22 6.35
N GLY A 42 -11.00 37.94 5.62
CA GLY A 42 -11.06 38.10 4.15
C GLY A 42 -11.16 36.83 3.31
N ALA A 43 -11.12 35.62 3.87
CA ALA A 43 -11.28 34.36 3.10
C ALA A 43 -12.75 33.90 2.95
N GLY A 44 -13.69 34.85 2.81
CA GLY A 44 -15.10 34.56 2.58
C GLY A 44 -15.37 34.24 1.12
N ARG A 45 -15.84 33.01 0.83
CA ARG A 45 -16.43 32.65 -0.47
C ARG A 45 -17.70 33.50 -0.66
N PRO A 46 -17.90 34.17 -1.82
CA PRO A 46 -19.13 34.92 -2.06
C PRO A 46 -20.35 33.98 -1.98
N PRO A 47 -21.48 34.44 -1.41
CA PRO A 47 -22.68 33.64 -1.28
C PRO A 47 -23.20 33.23 -2.67
N LYS A 48 -23.58 31.95 -2.81
CA LYS A 48 -24.22 31.44 -4.02
C LYS A 48 -25.55 32.17 -4.22
N ILE A 49 -25.70 32.79 -5.39
CA ILE A 49 -26.97 33.34 -5.88
C ILE A 49 -27.98 32.18 -5.93
N PRO A 50 -29.15 32.29 -5.28
CA PRO A 50 -30.17 31.23 -5.35
C PRO A 50 -30.67 31.08 -6.78
N LYS A 51 -30.66 29.84 -7.29
CA LYS A 51 -31.24 29.51 -8.59
C LYS A 51 -32.74 29.84 -8.56
N ILE A 52 -33.16 30.68 -9.49
CA ILE A 52 -34.55 31.00 -9.79
C ILE A 52 -35.30 29.69 -10.04
N GLN A 53 -36.32 29.42 -9.22
CA GLN A 53 -37.25 28.33 -9.43
C GLN A 53 -38.04 28.58 -10.72
N VAL A 54 -37.85 27.71 -11.71
CA VAL A 54 -38.73 27.63 -12.88
C VAL A 54 -40.02 26.93 -12.44
N LEU A 55 -41.16 27.58 -12.70
CA LEU A 55 -42.50 27.10 -12.36
C LEU A 55 -42.76 25.66 -12.85
N PRO A 56 -43.42 24.81 -12.04
CA PRO A 56 -43.95 23.54 -12.52
C PRO A 56 -45.23 23.76 -13.35
N LYS A 57 -45.26 23.13 -14.53
CA LYS A 57 -46.45 23.03 -15.38
C LYS A 57 -47.50 22.11 -14.75
N SER A 58 -48.75 22.49 -14.98
CA SER A 58 -50.04 21.98 -14.49
C SER A 58 -50.19 20.45 -14.39
N ALA A 59 -50.86 20.07 -13.30
CA ALA A 59 -51.30 18.73 -12.96
C ALA A 59 -52.37 18.16 -13.91
N THR A 60 -52.24 16.87 -14.23
CA THR A 60 -53.32 16.03 -14.74
C THR A 60 -53.60 14.91 -13.73
N THR A 61 -54.86 14.79 -13.37
CA THR A 61 -55.48 13.94 -12.35
C THR A 61 -55.25 12.43 -12.56
N ARG A 62 -54.86 11.71 -11.50
CA ARG A 62 -55.02 10.24 -11.39
C ARG A 62 -55.57 9.85 -10.01
N LYS A 63 -56.56 8.94 -10.07
CA LYS A 63 -57.41 8.42 -8.99
C LYS A 63 -56.63 7.61 -7.93
N PRO A 64 -57.17 7.48 -6.69
CA PRO A 64 -56.53 6.72 -5.62
C PRO A 64 -56.73 5.21 -5.78
N ALA A 65 -55.69 4.43 -5.48
CA ALA A 65 -55.72 2.98 -5.38
C ALA A 65 -55.67 2.54 -3.90
N PRO A 66 -56.31 1.41 -3.53
CA PRO A 66 -56.64 1.06 -2.16
C PRO A 66 -55.50 0.36 -1.41
N THR A 67 -55.40 0.67 -0.11
CA THR A 67 -54.58 0.00 0.90
C THR A 67 -55.10 -1.42 1.17
N LYS A 68 -54.23 -2.42 1.04
CA LYS A 68 -54.44 -3.76 1.61
C LYS A 68 -53.25 -4.15 2.47
N LEU A 69 -53.48 -4.23 3.79
CA LEU A 69 -52.70 -5.03 4.71
C LEU A 69 -52.72 -6.49 4.25
N LYS A 70 -51.56 -7.14 4.22
CA LYS A 70 -51.47 -8.61 4.24
C LYS A 70 -50.48 -9.03 5.32
N SER A 71 -51.00 -9.91 6.17
CA SER A 71 -50.35 -10.66 7.23
C SER A 71 -49.28 -11.61 6.68
N ALA A 72 -48.23 -11.82 7.48
CA ALA A 72 -47.16 -12.77 7.24
C ALA A 72 -47.64 -14.22 7.44
N PRO A 73 -47.21 -15.19 6.60
CA PRO A 73 -47.41 -16.60 6.89
C PRO A 73 -46.22 -17.18 7.66
N ALA A 74 -46.55 -18.12 8.56
CA ALA A 74 -45.63 -18.90 9.37
C ALA A 74 -44.70 -19.79 8.52
N ARG A 75 -43.44 -19.91 8.95
CA ARG A 75 -42.41 -20.76 8.35
C ARG A 75 -42.51 -22.17 8.91
N VAL A 76 -42.82 -23.13 8.04
CA VAL A 76 -42.69 -24.58 8.29
C VAL A 76 -41.24 -24.99 8.04
N SER A 77 -40.65 -25.72 8.99
CA SER A 77 -39.30 -26.28 8.94
C SER A 77 -39.26 -27.56 8.09
N VAL A 78 -38.36 -27.61 7.09
CA VAL A 78 -37.97 -28.85 6.39
C VAL A 78 -36.49 -29.12 6.68
N PRO A 79 -36.11 -30.34 7.12
CA PRO A 79 -34.73 -30.69 7.41
C PRO A 79 -34.00 -31.22 6.16
N GLY A 80 -32.73 -30.83 6.01
CA GLY A 80 -31.76 -31.57 5.19
C GLY A 80 -31.60 -31.13 3.74
N SER A 81 -30.89 -30.03 3.50
CA SER A 81 -29.94 -29.95 2.39
C SER A 81 -28.94 -28.80 2.67
N SER A 82 -27.66 -29.15 2.74
CA SER A 82 -26.57 -28.18 2.85
C SER A 82 -26.37 -27.46 1.51
N PRO A 83 -26.23 -26.13 1.50
CA PRO A 83 -25.93 -25.40 0.26
C PRO A 83 -24.51 -25.73 -0.21
N ARG A 84 -24.39 -26.18 -1.46
CA ARG A 84 -23.11 -26.43 -2.14
C ARG A 84 -22.45 -25.08 -2.46
N VAL A 85 -21.24 -24.88 -1.95
CA VAL A 85 -20.37 -23.74 -2.26
C VAL A 85 -19.82 -23.90 -3.69
N PRO A 86 -19.72 -22.82 -4.49
CA PRO A 86 -19.09 -22.85 -5.81
C PRO A 86 -17.63 -23.31 -5.73
N ALA A 87 -17.19 -24.13 -6.70
CA ALA A 87 -15.91 -24.86 -6.71
C ALA A 87 -14.64 -23.99 -6.88
N PHE A 88 -14.70 -22.68 -6.68
CA PHE A 88 -13.61 -21.74 -6.99
C PHE A 88 -12.62 -21.49 -5.84
N PHE A 89 -12.88 -22.04 -4.65
CA PHE A 89 -11.95 -21.99 -3.52
C PHE A 89 -11.65 -23.41 -3.05
N ARG A 90 -10.77 -24.12 -3.76
CA ARG A 90 -10.04 -25.25 -3.20
C ARG A 90 -8.57 -24.88 -3.10
N PRO A 91 -7.96 -24.87 -1.89
CA PRO A 91 -6.51 -24.80 -1.79
C PRO A 91 -5.90 -26.02 -2.48
N TYR A 92 -4.85 -25.79 -3.27
CA TYR A 92 -4.06 -26.84 -3.91
C TYR A 92 -3.50 -27.77 -2.83
N ASN A 93 -4.02 -28.99 -2.80
CA ASN A 93 -3.63 -30.01 -1.85
C ASN A 93 -2.48 -30.83 -2.45
N THR A 94 -1.23 -30.43 -2.20
CA THR A 94 -0.06 -31.25 -2.53
C THR A 94 0.10 -32.34 -1.47
N GLN A 95 -0.70 -33.40 -1.57
CA GLN A 95 -0.43 -34.67 -0.91
C GLN A 95 -0.30 -35.77 -1.97
N ARG A 96 0.94 -35.95 -2.47
CA ARG A 96 1.38 -37.26 -2.98
C ARG A 96 1.88 -38.05 -1.78
N SER A 97 1.01 -38.90 -1.23
CA SER A 97 1.38 -39.88 -0.22
C SER A 97 2.12 -41.05 -0.88
N ALA A 98 3.43 -41.15 -0.65
CA ALA A 98 4.17 -42.41 -0.72
C ALA A 98 4.18 -43.05 0.68
N PRO A 99 4.13 -44.39 0.81
CA PRO A 99 4.09 -45.04 2.11
C PRO A 99 5.51 -45.09 2.71
N LEU A 100 5.69 -44.46 3.87
CA LEU A 100 6.90 -44.58 4.69
C LEU A 100 6.53 -45.12 6.07
N ASN A 101 6.64 -46.44 6.22
CA ASN A 101 6.81 -47.07 7.52
C ASN A 101 8.24 -46.75 7.98
N GLY A 102 8.38 -45.80 8.91
CA GLY A 102 9.67 -45.46 9.51
C GLY A 102 9.49 -44.57 10.72
N THR A 103 9.80 -45.09 11.89
CA THR A 103 9.78 -44.42 13.19
C THR A 103 10.63 -43.14 13.17
N VAL A 104 9.98 -41.97 13.13
CA VAL A 104 10.67 -40.66 13.15
C VAL A 104 11.09 -40.33 14.59
N LYS A 105 12.38 -40.49 14.87
CA LYS A 105 13.04 -39.76 15.97
C LYS A 105 13.29 -38.32 15.48
N GLN A 106 12.65 -37.34 16.11
CA GLN A 106 12.96 -35.92 15.90
C GLN A 106 14.39 -35.64 16.41
N SER A 107 15.37 -35.67 15.52
CA SER A 107 16.68 -35.04 15.77
C SER A 107 16.60 -33.59 15.33
N PHE A 108 16.73 -32.66 16.28
CA PHE A 108 17.03 -31.27 15.99
C PHE A 108 18.38 -31.20 15.28
N TYR A 109 18.38 -31.08 13.95
CA TYR A 109 19.59 -30.73 13.21
C TYR A 109 19.82 -29.23 13.39
N SER A 110 20.78 -28.87 14.25
CA SER A 110 21.41 -27.56 14.17
C SER A 110 22.26 -27.56 12.90
N THR A 111 21.74 -27.03 11.81
CA THR A 111 22.53 -26.80 10.61
C THR A 111 23.53 -25.70 10.93
N ILE A 112 24.76 -26.08 11.26
CA ILE A 112 25.86 -25.14 11.46
C ILE A 112 26.14 -24.51 10.09
N VAL A 113 25.89 -23.21 9.98
CA VAL A 113 26.27 -22.41 8.81
C VAL A 113 27.79 -22.52 8.66
N SER A 114 28.26 -22.94 7.48
CA SER A 114 29.71 -23.06 7.25
C SER A 114 30.37 -21.69 7.29
N THR A 115 31.65 -21.64 7.68
CA THR A 115 32.43 -20.38 7.69
C THR A 115 32.44 -19.70 6.33
N ALA A 116 32.54 -20.46 5.23
CA ALA A 116 32.47 -19.91 3.88
C ALA A 116 31.11 -19.28 3.54
N ALA A 117 29.99 -19.87 3.99
CA ALA A 117 28.67 -19.29 3.78
C ALA A 117 28.49 -18.00 4.62
N LEU A 118 29.08 -17.96 5.82
CA LEU A 118 29.10 -16.76 6.66
C LEU A 118 29.94 -15.64 6.03
N GLU A 119 31.12 -15.97 5.48
CA GLU A 119 31.99 -15.01 4.79
C GLU A 119 31.32 -14.45 3.53
N GLN A 120 30.66 -15.30 2.74
CA GLN A 120 29.88 -14.85 1.57
C GLN A 120 28.73 -13.93 2.00
N LEU A 121 27.98 -14.29 3.04
CA LEU A 121 26.89 -13.48 3.55
C LEU A 121 27.39 -12.11 4.05
N ASN A 122 28.53 -12.07 4.74
CA ASN A 122 29.13 -10.81 5.19
C ASN A 122 29.58 -9.96 3.99
N SER A 123 30.19 -10.57 2.97
CA SER A 123 30.56 -9.88 1.74
C SER A 123 29.34 -9.31 1.00
N ASP A 124 28.24 -10.05 0.94
CA ASP A 124 27.00 -9.59 0.29
C ASP A 124 26.36 -8.43 1.08
N LEU A 125 26.37 -8.51 2.42
CA LEU A 125 25.87 -7.45 3.30
C LEU A 125 26.72 -6.17 3.24
N GLU A 126 28.04 -6.30 3.21
CA GLU A 126 28.96 -5.18 3.01
C GLU A 126 28.73 -4.53 1.64
N PHE A 127 28.61 -5.34 0.58
CA PHE A 127 28.30 -4.82 -0.76
C PHE A 127 26.98 -4.03 -0.79
N ILE A 128 25.92 -4.56 -0.18
CA ILE A 128 24.64 -3.84 -0.08
C ILE A 128 24.80 -2.53 0.71
N SER A 129 25.51 -2.58 1.84
CA SER A 129 25.70 -1.39 2.70
C SER A 129 26.55 -0.30 2.04
N GLU A 130 27.58 -0.67 1.27
CA GLU A 130 28.49 0.28 0.61
C GLU A 130 27.89 0.87 -0.67
N ASN A 131 26.99 0.14 -1.33
CA ASN A 131 26.33 0.56 -2.58
C ASN A 131 24.90 1.05 -2.36
N ASP A 132 24.44 1.18 -1.10
CA ASP A 132 23.21 1.90 -0.80
C ASP A 132 23.46 3.41 -0.90
N GLU A 133 23.42 3.90 -2.15
CA GLU A 133 23.51 5.33 -2.51
C GLU A 133 22.43 6.22 -1.86
N HIS A 134 21.55 5.63 -1.05
CA HIS A 134 20.39 6.27 -0.44
C HIS A 134 20.22 6.00 1.06
N ALA A 135 21.26 5.49 1.75
CA ALA A 135 21.29 5.42 3.21
C ALA A 135 20.88 6.76 3.89
N ASP A 136 21.19 7.89 3.24
CA ASP A 136 20.85 9.25 3.68
C ASP A 136 19.34 9.55 3.65
N ILE A 137 18.56 8.90 2.77
CA ILE A 137 17.11 9.06 2.69
C ILE A 137 16.42 8.26 3.80
N ALA A 138 16.90 7.04 4.08
CA ALA A 138 16.48 6.28 5.26
C ALA A 138 16.86 7.00 6.57
N ALA A 139 17.93 7.80 6.56
CA ALA A 139 18.35 8.67 7.65
C ALA A 139 17.51 9.96 7.81
N GLY A 140 16.49 10.19 6.97
CA GLY A 140 15.51 11.27 7.17
C GLY A 140 15.98 12.68 6.78
N ASP A 141 17.06 12.83 6.00
CA ASP A 141 17.64 14.14 5.67
C ASP A 141 16.82 15.00 4.70
N LYS A 142 15.70 14.46 4.15
CA LYS A 142 14.72 15.21 3.36
C LYS A 142 13.37 15.27 4.05
N ILE A 143 13.09 16.38 4.73
CA ILE A 143 11.74 16.74 5.18
C ILE A 143 10.96 17.26 3.97
N ILE A 144 9.98 16.49 3.49
CA ILE A 144 9.05 16.94 2.44
C ILE A 144 7.99 17.82 3.09
N ASP A 145 7.74 19.00 2.52
CA ASP A 145 6.81 20.02 3.02
C ASP A 145 5.37 19.48 3.09
N GLU A 146 4.83 19.33 4.31
CA GLU A 146 3.51 18.73 4.63
C GLU A 146 2.31 19.62 4.25
N SER A 147 2.49 20.70 3.48
CA SER A 147 1.43 21.68 3.22
C SER A 147 0.30 21.23 2.27
N LEU A 148 0.23 19.94 1.90
CA LEU A 148 -0.69 19.43 0.87
C LEU A 148 -1.82 18.51 1.36
N VAL A 149 -1.92 18.22 2.66
CA VAL A 149 -2.95 17.31 3.18
C VAL A 149 -3.96 18.08 4.04
N ALA A 150 -4.84 18.85 3.39
CA ALA A 150 -6.01 19.42 4.05
C ALA A 150 -7.28 19.25 3.20
N ASN A 151 -8.26 18.61 3.84
CA ASN A 151 -9.70 18.58 3.54
C ASN A 151 -10.19 17.67 2.43
N THR A 152 -10.75 16.53 2.83
CA THR A 152 -12.03 16.01 2.30
C THR A 152 -12.64 15.06 3.33
N ALA A 153 -13.83 15.41 3.81
CA ALA A 153 -14.72 14.57 4.59
C ALA A 153 -16.00 14.38 3.77
N GLU A 154 -16.49 13.14 3.68
CA GLU A 154 -17.91 12.78 3.70
C GLU A 154 -18.03 11.24 3.71
N ASP A 155 -18.90 10.77 4.62
CA ASP A 155 -19.19 9.39 5.01
C ASP A 155 -20.09 8.64 4.01
N GLU A 156 -20.04 7.30 4.05
CA GLU A 156 -21.19 6.41 4.31
C GLU A 156 -20.73 4.93 4.23
N SER A 157 -21.17 4.10 5.18
CA SER A 157 -20.82 2.68 5.32
C SER A 157 -22.06 1.81 5.59
N PRO A 158 -22.02 0.50 5.25
CA PRO A 158 -22.85 -0.48 5.91
C PRO A 158 -22.06 -1.61 6.60
N GLU A 159 -22.68 -2.13 7.65
CA GLU A 159 -22.22 -3.13 8.62
C GLU A 159 -21.99 -4.53 8.03
N ILE A 160 -20.91 -5.23 8.46
CA ILE A 160 -20.76 -6.68 8.32
C ILE A 160 -20.15 -7.29 9.59
N GLU A 161 -20.82 -8.33 10.10
CA GLU A 161 -20.45 -9.20 11.23
C GLU A 161 -19.10 -9.93 11.04
N THR A 162 -18.26 -9.92 12.08
CA THR A 162 -16.98 -10.63 12.11
C THR A 162 -17.00 -11.85 13.03
N ARG A 163 -16.43 -12.95 12.51
CA ARG A 163 -16.21 -14.24 13.20
C ARG A 163 -14.82 -14.22 13.86
N LYS A 164 -14.74 -14.71 15.10
CA LYS A 164 -13.51 -14.72 15.92
C LYS A 164 -12.46 -15.69 15.38
N SER A 165 -11.26 -15.19 15.09
CA SER A 165 -10.03 -15.97 15.00
C SER A 165 -9.16 -15.71 16.24
N GLU A 166 -8.62 -16.78 16.82
CA GLU A 166 -7.74 -16.75 17.97
C GLU A 166 -6.37 -16.20 17.57
N THR A 167 -5.90 -15.20 18.30
CA THR A 167 -4.56 -14.61 18.15
C THR A 167 -3.60 -15.23 19.15
N VAL A 168 -2.37 -15.42 18.68
CA VAL A 168 -1.19 -15.92 19.37
C VAL A 168 -0.98 -15.17 20.70
N ARG A 169 -0.91 -15.91 21.81
CA ARG A 169 -0.65 -15.39 23.15
C ARG A 169 0.85 -15.09 23.32
N ASP A 170 1.20 -13.80 23.43
CA ASP A 170 2.56 -13.36 23.72
C ASP A 170 2.95 -13.49 25.20
N SER A 171 4.05 -14.21 25.44
CA SER A 171 5.30 -13.89 26.20
C SER A 171 5.29 -13.10 27.53
N VAL A 172 4.27 -12.30 27.86
CA VAL A 172 4.32 -11.33 28.98
C VAL A 172 4.29 -12.02 30.34
N LEU A 173 3.50 -13.09 30.49
CA LEU A 173 3.44 -13.86 31.74
C LEU A 173 4.83 -14.44 32.08
N ASP A 174 5.56 -14.88 31.07
CA ASP A 174 6.84 -15.57 31.21
C ASP A 174 7.96 -14.66 31.71
N THR A 175 7.90 -13.36 31.38
CA THR A 175 8.90 -12.38 31.83
C THR A 175 8.66 -11.97 33.29
N TYR A 176 7.40 -11.79 33.69
CA TYR A 176 7.07 -11.43 35.08
C TYR A 176 7.32 -12.59 36.05
N LEU A 177 6.99 -13.82 35.66
CA LEU A 177 7.21 -15.01 36.49
C LEU A 177 8.70 -15.26 36.79
N ARG A 178 9.63 -14.76 35.97
CA ARG A 178 11.08 -14.91 36.17
C ARG A 178 11.70 -13.86 37.09
N SER A 179 11.04 -12.74 37.35
CA SER A 179 11.66 -11.59 38.03
C SER A 179 11.73 -11.69 39.56
N GLY A 180 11.07 -12.68 40.19
CA GLY A 180 11.11 -12.90 41.65
C GLY A 180 10.44 -11.79 42.50
N VAL A 181 10.13 -10.64 41.91
CA VAL A 181 9.27 -9.61 42.47
C VAL A 181 7.84 -10.14 42.38
N GLY A 182 7.18 -10.34 43.52
CA GLY A 182 5.80 -10.82 43.54
C GLY A 182 4.91 -9.95 42.63
N LEU A 183 4.07 -10.58 41.82
CA LEU A 183 3.09 -9.88 40.97
C LEU A 183 2.23 -8.98 41.87
N ASN A 184 2.42 -7.66 41.78
CA ASN A 184 1.54 -6.68 42.41
C ASN A 184 0.49 -6.24 41.38
N ALA A 185 -0.75 -5.96 41.80
CA ALA A 185 -1.75 -5.38 40.92
C ALA A 185 -1.22 -4.11 40.22
N ASP A 186 -0.43 -3.27 40.91
CA ASP A 186 0.14 -2.05 40.33
C ASP A 186 1.05 -2.31 39.11
N SER A 187 1.74 -3.45 39.03
CA SER A 187 2.58 -3.76 37.86
C SER A 187 1.76 -4.08 36.61
N LEU A 188 0.50 -4.51 36.78
CA LEU A 188 -0.45 -4.73 35.69
C LEU A 188 -1.04 -3.40 35.17
N TYR A 189 -0.99 -2.35 35.98
CA TYR A 189 -1.46 -1.02 35.62
C TYR A 189 -0.44 -0.23 34.77
N GLN A 190 0.85 -0.55 34.90
CA GLN A 190 1.93 0.21 34.27
C GLN A 190 2.10 -0.13 32.77
N ARG A 191 2.38 0.90 31.97
CA ARG A 191 2.69 0.73 30.55
C ARG A 191 4.12 0.27 30.33
N LYS A 192 4.32 -0.49 29.25
CA LYS A 192 5.64 -0.95 28.83
C LYS A 192 6.49 0.25 28.43
N VAL A 193 7.73 0.26 28.92
CA VAL A 193 8.77 1.19 28.49
C VAL A 193 9.85 0.37 27.77
N PHE A 194 10.04 0.65 26.49
CA PHE A 194 11.12 0.11 25.71
C PHE A 194 12.31 1.08 25.78
N ILE A 195 13.43 0.62 26.32
CA ILE A 195 14.63 1.41 26.52
C ILE A 195 15.58 1.20 25.34
N TRP A 196 15.78 2.24 24.53
CA TRP A 196 16.69 2.21 23.38
C TRP A 196 17.92 3.06 23.63
N MET A 197 19.07 2.41 23.81
CA MET A 197 20.33 3.03 24.19
C MET A 197 21.40 2.74 23.13
N PRO A 198 21.46 3.52 22.03
CA PRO A 198 22.33 3.22 20.88
C PRO A 198 23.75 2.79 21.25
N HIS A 199 24.48 3.60 22.01
CA HIS A 199 25.85 3.31 22.48
C HIS A 199 26.08 2.02 23.30
N LEU A 200 25.02 1.31 23.74
CA LEU A 200 25.14 0.04 24.46
C LEU A 200 24.78 -1.17 23.59
N LEU A 201 24.39 -0.95 22.34
CA LEU A 201 23.97 -2.01 21.44
C LEU A 201 25.19 -2.71 20.82
N PRO A 202 25.11 -4.01 20.50
CA PRO A 202 26.21 -4.74 19.88
C PRO A 202 26.66 -4.10 18.56
N GLY A 203 27.97 -3.91 18.40
CA GLY A 203 28.56 -3.31 17.20
C GLY A 203 28.32 -1.81 17.05
N SER A 204 27.86 -1.12 18.09
CA SER A 204 27.75 0.33 18.08
C SER A 204 29.11 0.99 17.87
N PRO A 205 29.20 2.10 17.12
CA PRO A 205 30.45 2.81 16.97
C PRO A 205 30.90 3.41 18.31
N ASP A 206 32.21 3.58 18.49
CA ASP A 206 32.79 4.25 19.67
C ASP A 206 32.24 5.67 19.85
N SER A 207 31.85 6.31 18.74
CA SER A 207 31.22 7.62 18.74
C SER A 207 30.29 7.80 17.54
N PHE A 208 29.17 8.49 17.77
CA PHE A 208 28.27 8.91 16.68
C PHE A 208 28.76 10.21 16.07
N LYS A 209 28.58 10.37 14.76
CA LYS A 209 28.92 11.56 13.99
C LYS A 209 27.68 12.41 13.72
N CYS A 210 27.85 13.72 13.69
CA CYS A 210 26.86 14.69 13.24
C CYS A 210 26.92 14.81 11.69
N HIS A 211 25.90 15.39 11.05
CA HIS A 211 25.99 15.76 9.62
C HIS A 211 27.19 16.67 9.26
N CYS A 212 27.72 17.45 10.22
CA CYS A 212 28.94 18.24 10.02
C CYS A 212 30.24 17.44 10.19
N GLY A 213 30.17 16.12 10.37
CA GLY A 213 31.32 15.22 10.58
C GLY A 213 31.87 15.18 12.01
N ASN A 214 31.49 16.14 12.87
CA ASN A 214 31.95 16.19 14.26
C ASN A 214 31.31 15.10 15.13
N ILE A 215 32.01 14.75 16.22
CA ILE A 215 31.55 13.75 17.18
C ILE A 215 30.38 14.30 18.03
N LEU A 216 29.34 13.49 18.17
CA LEU A 216 28.23 13.73 19.07
C LEU A 216 28.57 13.27 20.48
N VAL A 217 28.26 14.12 21.46
CA VAL A 217 28.39 13.78 22.87
C VAL A 217 27.01 13.56 23.47
N ARG A 218 26.93 12.66 24.45
CA ARG A 218 25.69 12.37 25.17
C ARG A 218 25.24 13.61 25.94
N ASN A 219 23.97 13.95 25.84
CA ASN A 219 23.33 15.12 26.44
C ASN A 219 22.11 14.71 27.28
N GLY A 220 22.26 13.67 28.11
CA GLY A 220 21.21 13.18 29.00
C GLY A 220 20.02 12.56 28.27
N TYR A 221 18.81 12.80 28.80
CA TYR A 221 17.52 12.37 28.26
C TYR A 221 16.72 13.59 27.82
N ASN A 222 15.58 13.37 27.17
CA ASN A 222 14.60 14.44 27.05
C ASN A 222 13.92 14.69 28.39
N ASP A 223 13.54 15.94 28.61
CA ASP A 223 12.76 16.33 29.78
C ASP A 223 11.26 16.43 29.43
N ASP A 224 10.92 16.77 28.18
CA ASP A 224 9.54 16.91 27.73
C ASP A 224 9.35 16.58 26.22
N PRO A 225 8.75 15.43 25.86
CA PRO A 225 8.46 14.29 26.74
C PRO A 225 9.72 13.44 26.99
N ILE A 226 9.85 12.90 28.21
CA ILE A 226 10.95 11.98 28.58
C ILE A 226 11.00 10.76 27.67
N ALA A 227 9.83 10.19 27.35
CA ALA A 227 9.70 9.05 26.46
C ALA A 227 8.63 9.30 25.39
N ARG A 228 8.89 8.82 24.19
CA ARG A 228 7.99 8.96 23.03
C ARG A 228 6.96 7.84 23.05
N ARG A 229 5.67 8.17 22.88
CA ARG A 229 4.62 7.16 22.73
C ARG A 229 4.73 6.46 21.37
N VAL A 230 4.78 5.14 21.40
CA VAL A 230 4.70 4.26 20.22
C VAL A 230 3.34 3.58 20.20
N ARG A 231 2.60 3.78 19.11
CA ARG A 231 1.28 3.18 18.92
C ARG A 231 1.40 1.76 18.36
N SER A 232 0.62 0.84 18.91
CA SER A 232 0.50 -0.54 18.41
C SER A 232 -0.99 -0.89 18.28
N PRO A 233 -1.35 -1.97 17.57
CA PRO A 233 -2.76 -2.31 17.35
C PRO A 233 -3.53 -2.55 18.65
N ALA A 234 -2.95 -3.26 19.62
CA ALA A 234 -3.62 -3.61 20.87
C ALA A 234 -3.18 -2.78 22.08
N SER A 235 -1.89 -2.45 22.21
CA SER A 235 -1.39 -1.68 23.36
C SER A 235 -0.26 -0.73 22.98
N ASN A 236 -0.30 0.48 23.52
CA ASN A 236 0.76 1.46 23.35
C ASN A 236 1.92 1.18 24.30
N PHE A 237 3.14 1.51 23.88
CA PHE A 237 4.32 1.50 24.75
C PHE A 237 5.08 2.83 24.64
N PHE A 238 5.98 3.09 25.57
CA PHE A 238 6.82 4.28 25.57
C PHE A 238 8.25 3.92 25.17
N LEU A 239 8.81 4.65 24.21
CA LEU A 239 10.19 4.54 23.77
C LEU A 239 11.03 5.59 24.50
N LEU A 240 11.92 5.14 25.37
CA LEU A 240 12.89 5.98 26.07
C LEU A 240 14.25 5.90 25.37
N THR A 241 14.87 7.04 25.11
CA THR A 241 16.20 7.09 24.49
C THR A 241 17.00 8.29 24.98
N ASN A 242 18.32 8.24 24.82
CA ASN A 242 19.20 9.36 25.16
C ASN A 242 19.10 10.48 24.12
N ARG A 243 19.50 11.68 24.51
CA ARG A 243 19.77 12.79 23.60
C ARG A 243 21.27 12.90 23.33
N TRP A 244 21.61 13.28 22.11
CA TRP A 244 22.97 13.54 21.65
C TRP A 244 23.07 14.99 21.19
N ILE A 245 24.24 15.62 21.34
CA ILE A 245 24.49 16.98 20.86
C ILE A 245 25.86 17.07 20.20
N CYS A 246 25.92 17.78 19.08
CA CYS A 246 27.17 18.17 18.46
C CYS A 246 27.74 19.36 19.24
N ASN A 247 28.63 19.09 20.21
CA ASN A 247 29.03 20.09 21.20
C ASN A 247 29.82 21.25 20.55
N PRO A 248 29.32 22.50 20.60
CA PRO A 248 30.06 23.66 20.11
C PRO A 248 31.18 24.10 21.07
N ARG A 249 31.29 23.49 22.26
CA ARG A 249 32.22 23.90 23.31
C ARG A 249 33.43 22.98 23.36
N ARG A 250 34.62 23.60 23.21
CA ARG A 250 36.01 23.12 23.35
C ARG A 250 36.68 22.74 22.02
N GLY A 251 37.47 23.68 21.48
CA GLY A 251 38.56 23.43 20.51
C GLY A 251 38.15 23.00 19.09
N ILE A 252 37.01 22.32 18.94
CA ILE A 252 36.47 21.85 17.67
C ILE A 252 35.06 22.46 17.53
N PRO A 253 34.78 23.25 16.48
CA PRO A 253 33.50 23.91 16.31
C PRO A 253 32.41 22.90 15.92
N GLY A 254 31.70 22.35 16.91
CA GLY A 254 30.44 21.64 16.69
C GLY A 254 29.32 22.59 16.26
N CYS A 255 28.32 22.08 15.53
CA CYS A 255 27.21 22.90 15.01
C CYS A 255 26.07 23.14 16.02
N GLY A 256 26.09 22.51 17.20
CA GLY A 256 25.05 22.64 18.21
C GLY A 256 23.77 21.83 17.93
N THR A 257 23.67 21.15 16.79
CA THR A 257 22.53 20.28 16.47
C THR A 257 22.41 19.16 17.50
N SER A 258 21.17 18.85 17.90
CA SER A 258 20.89 17.77 18.83
C SER A 258 20.02 16.69 18.20
N PHE A 259 20.32 15.44 18.50
CA PHE A 259 19.64 14.27 17.96
C PHE A 259 19.04 13.44 19.08
N GLN A 260 17.93 12.77 18.80
CA GLN A 260 17.43 11.71 19.67
C GLN A 260 18.18 10.41 19.38
N GLY A 261 18.33 9.51 20.34
CA GLY A 261 18.88 8.19 20.06
C GLY A 261 17.97 7.32 19.16
N SER A 262 16.72 7.72 19.02
CA SER A 262 15.76 7.19 18.03
C SER A 262 15.72 7.98 16.72
N ASP A 263 16.59 8.98 16.55
CA ASP A 263 16.66 9.77 15.34
C ASP A 263 17.22 8.90 14.19
N PRO A 264 16.63 8.94 12.98
CA PRO A 264 17.09 8.11 11.88
C PRO A 264 18.58 8.30 11.55
N HIS A 265 19.14 9.49 11.75
CA HIS A 265 20.59 9.76 11.59
C HIS A 265 21.46 9.02 12.61
N ILE A 266 20.96 8.78 13.83
CA ILE A 266 21.67 7.98 14.84
C ILE A 266 21.50 6.49 14.55
N ILE A 267 20.30 6.08 14.12
CA ILE A 267 20.00 4.68 13.80
C ILE A 267 20.82 4.22 12.59
N SER A 268 20.96 5.04 11.54
CA SER A 268 21.71 4.69 10.32
C SER A 268 23.19 4.42 10.56
N GLN A 269 23.76 4.91 11.67
CA GLN A 269 25.15 4.67 12.08
C GLN A 269 25.35 3.37 12.87
N LEU A 270 24.27 2.67 13.21
CA LEU A 270 24.33 1.37 13.87
C LEU A 270 24.48 0.24 12.83
N PRO A 271 24.96 -0.95 13.21
CA PRO A 271 24.95 -2.10 12.31
C PRO A 271 23.54 -2.44 11.81
N ALA A 272 23.41 -2.90 10.56
CA ALA A 272 22.11 -3.16 9.92
C ALA A 272 21.18 -4.07 10.73
N PHE A 273 21.71 -5.13 11.37
CA PHE A 273 20.91 -6.03 12.22
C PHE A 273 20.33 -5.33 13.46
N VAL A 274 21.04 -4.32 13.99
CA VAL A 274 20.55 -3.49 15.10
C VAL A 274 19.49 -2.52 14.61
N GLN A 275 19.69 -1.91 13.43
CA GLN A 275 18.69 -1.05 12.80
C GLN A 275 17.37 -1.79 12.60
N ALA A 276 17.44 -3.02 12.06
CA ALA A 276 16.27 -3.88 11.87
C ALA A 276 15.57 -4.29 13.17
N ALA A 277 16.30 -4.34 14.29
CA ALA A 277 15.75 -4.65 15.61
C ALA A 277 15.08 -3.44 16.30
N PHE A 278 15.17 -2.23 15.72
CA PHE A 278 14.51 -1.06 16.26
C PHE A 278 12.98 -1.22 16.22
N PRO A 279 12.23 -1.03 17.34
CA PRO A 279 10.86 -1.53 17.46
C PRO A 279 9.79 -0.59 16.86
N ALA A 280 10.18 0.54 16.28
CA ALA A 280 9.24 1.59 15.91
C ALA A 280 9.61 2.31 14.60
N TYR A 281 8.60 2.78 13.88
CA TYR A 281 8.73 3.81 12.86
C TYR A 281 8.40 5.17 13.49
N ILE A 282 9.33 6.12 13.38
CA ILE A 282 9.25 7.43 14.04
C ILE A 282 8.71 8.47 13.05
N SER A 283 7.78 9.31 13.50
CA SER A 283 7.35 10.53 12.80
C SER A 283 7.66 11.76 13.65
N PRO A 284 7.59 12.99 13.13
CA PRO A 284 7.85 14.19 13.94
C PRO A 284 6.98 14.27 15.21
N ARG A 285 5.71 13.83 15.12
CA ARG A 285 4.71 13.95 16.19
C ARG A 285 4.40 12.64 16.93
N GLY A 286 5.08 11.53 16.63
CA GLY A 286 4.78 10.26 17.27
C GLY A 286 5.64 9.09 16.81
N ALA A 287 5.12 7.89 17.00
CA ALA A 287 5.68 6.66 16.47
C ALA A 287 4.59 5.59 16.35
N VAL A 288 4.81 4.62 15.47
CA VAL A 288 4.06 3.35 15.40
C VAL A 288 5.02 2.19 15.52
N SER A 289 4.56 1.06 16.06
CA SER A 289 5.40 -0.12 16.18
C SER A 289 5.71 -0.70 14.79
N THR A 290 6.85 -1.37 14.65
CA THR A 290 7.18 -2.10 13.41
C THR A 290 6.12 -3.15 13.08
N PHE A 291 5.58 -3.80 14.11
CA PHE A 291 4.44 -4.72 13.98
C PHE A 291 3.21 -4.02 13.39
N MET A 292 2.85 -2.83 13.89
CA MET A 292 1.71 -2.07 13.37
C MET A 292 1.91 -1.71 11.90
N MET A 293 3.10 -1.23 11.53
CA MET A 293 3.41 -0.88 10.14
C MET A 293 3.36 -2.10 9.22
N SER A 294 3.90 -3.24 9.66
CA SER A 294 3.80 -4.51 8.91
C SER A 294 2.34 -4.92 8.69
N GLN A 295 1.49 -4.78 9.71
CA GLN A 295 0.04 -5.00 9.55
C GLN A 295 -0.58 -4.02 8.55
N MET A 296 -0.22 -2.73 8.60
CA MET A 296 -0.70 -1.73 7.64
C MET A 296 -0.32 -2.11 6.19
N VAL A 297 0.92 -2.50 5.92
CA VAL A 297 1.37 -2.94 4.58
C VAL A 297 0.56 -4.12 4.07
N ASN A 298 0.32 -5.13 4.91
CA ASN A 298 -0.42 -6.34 4.52
C ASN A 298 -1.93 -6.09 4.36
N THR A 299 -2.49 -5.20 5.17
CA THR A 299 -3.94 -4.94 5.18
C THR A 299 -4.35 -3.94 4.10
N PHE A 300 -3.53 -2.90 3.87
CA PHE A 300 -3.83 -1.87 2.88
C PHE A 300 -3.75 -2.41 1.46
N SER A 301 -2.86 -3.40 1.22
CA SER A 301 -2.79 -4.12 -0.06
C SER A 301 -3.98 -5.05 -0.31
N THR A 302 -4.64 -5.55 0.74
CA THR A 302 -5.73 -6.55 0.65
C THR A 302 -7.14 -5.94 0.80
N ARG A 303 -7.27 -4.63 0.56
CA ARG A 303 -8.51 -3.81 0.60
C ARG A 303 -8.96 -3.30 1.98
N LEU A 304 -8.25 -3.63 3.06
CA LEU A 304 -8.54 -3.05 4.38
C LEU A 304 -7.82 -1.70 4.49
N GLY A 305 -8.47 -0.64 4.01
CA GLY A 305 -7.87 0.69 4.00
C GLY A 305 -7.64 1.31 5.39
N PRO A 306 -7.08 2.53 5.45
CA PRO A 306 -6.73 3.19 6.72
C PRO A 306 -7.88 3.43 7.69
N SER A 307 -9.11 3.63 7.19
CA SER A 307 -10.29 3.87 8.05
C SER A 307 -10.71 2.63 8.84
N PRO A 308 -11.07 1.51 8.20
CA PRO A 308 -11.45 0.31 8.94
C PRO A 308 -10.26 -0.25 9.76
N PHE A 309 -9.02 -0.01 9.34
CA PHE A 309 -7.85 -0.37 10.16
C PHE A 309 -7.74 0.47 11.45
N ALA A 310 -8.05 1.77 11.41
CA ALA A 310 -8.08 2.62 12.60
C ALA A 310 -9.18 2.19 13.57
N GLU A 311 -10.38 1.87 13.05
CA GLU A 311 -11.49 1.32 13.84
C GLU A 311 -11.11 -0.01 14.51
N MET A 312 -10.49 -0.92 13.74
CA MET A 312 -9.95 -2.17 14.28
C MET A 312 -8.95 -1.92 15.42
N CYS A 313 -8.03 -0.97 15.25
CA CYS A 313 -7.08 -0.61 16.31
C CYS A 313 -7.79 -0.02 17.54
N SER A 314 -8.84 0.77 17.33
CA SER A 314 -9.66 1.30 18.42
C SER A 314 -10.24 0.16 19.25
N GLU A 315 -10.96 -0.76 18.61
CA GLU A 315 -11.58 -1.92 19.26
C GLU A 315 -10.57 -2.78 20.00
N LEU A 316 -9.40 -3.03 19.38
CA LEU A 316 -8.33 -3.81 20.01
C LEU A 316 -7.74 -3.11 21.25
N GLN A 317 -7.59 -1.78 21.23
CA GLN A 317 -7.09 -1.03 22.39
C GLN A 317 -8.11 -0.96 23.54
N TYR A 318 -9.40 -0.75 23.25
CA TYR A 318 -10.45 -0.80 24.28
C TYR A 318 -10.59 -2.20 24.88
N LYS A 319 -10.45 -3.24 24.05
CA LYS A 319 -10.41 -4.62 24.54
C LYS A 319 -9.21 -4.88 25.44
N ASP A 320 -8.01 -4.43 25.06
CA ASP A 320 -6.81 -4.55 25.91
C ASP A 320 -7.01 -3.82 27.25
N HIS A 321 -7.55 -2.60 27.23
CA HIS A 321 -7.88 -1.84 28.44
C HIS A 321 -8.81 -2.62 29.39
N ALA A 322 -9.91 -3.16 28.88
CA ALA A 322 -10.85 -3.95 29.69
C ALA A 322 -10.20 -5.23 30.25
N VAL A 323 -9.34 -5.89 29.47
CA VAL A 323 -8.60 -7.06 29.93
C VAL A 323 -7.60 -6.69 31.02
N GLN A 324 -6.86 -5.58 30.88
CA GLN A 324 -5.91 -5.11 31.90
C GLN A 324 -6.64 -4.70 33.18
N GLU A 325 -7.78 -4.02 33.08
CA GLU A 325 -8.61 -3.68 34.23
C GLU A 325 -9.09 -4.95 34.96
N PHE A 326 -9.60 -5.93 34.22
CA PHE A 326 -10.00 -7.21 34.80
C PHE A 326 -8.84 -7.93 35.49
N MET A 327 -7.67 -7.98 34.84
CA MET A 327 -6.47 -8.60 35.43
C MET A 327 -6.02 -7.87 36.69
N TYR A 328 -6.02 -6.53 36.68
CA TYR A 328 -5.70 -5.69 37.84
C TYR A 328 -6.61 -6.00 39.03
N LEU A 329 -7.94 -5.98 38.81
CA LEU A 329 -8.93 -6.26 39.86
C LEU A 329 -8.87 -7.72 40.35
N SER A 330 -8.64 -8.66 39.44
CA SER A 330 -8.52 -10.09 39.77
C SER A 330 -7.28 -10.36 40.62
N ALA A 331 -6.12 -9.80 40.24
CA ALA A 331 -4.89 -9.91 41.00
C ALA A 331 -5.05 -9.28 42.39
N ALA A 332 -5.62 -8.08 42.46
CA ALA A 332 -5.82 -7.40 43.73
C ALA A 332 -6.72 -8.19 44.70
N LYS A 333 -7.79 -8.80 44.17
CA LYS A 333 -8.65 -9.72 44.94
C LYS A 333 -7.88 -10.96 45.42
N PHE A 334 -7.06 -11.56 44.56
CA PHE A 334 -6.26 -12.75 44.89
C PHE A 334 -5.26 -12.47 46.02
N TYR A 335 -4.61 -11.30 45.98
CA TYR A 335 -3.63 -10.88 47.00
C TYR A 335 -4.25 -10.22 48.25
N GLY A 336 -5.59 -10.11 48.32
CA GLY A 336 -6.28 -9.50 49.47
C GLY A 336 -5.92 -8.02 49.67
N GLN A 337 -5.60 -7.29 48.61
CA GLN A 337 -5.21 -5.89 48.69
C GLN A 337 -6.42 -5.01 49.05
N THR A 338 -6.27 -4.19 50.09
CA THR A 338 -7.26 -3.19 50.50
C THR A 338 -6.83 -1.79 50.07
N GLY A 339 -7.78 -0.89 49.81
CA GLY A 339 -7.47 0.49 49.40
C GLY A 339 -7.00 0.67 47.96
N LEU A 340 -7.43 -0.22 47.05
CA LEU A 340 -7.04 -0.17 45.64
C LEU A 340 -7.45 1.15 44.98
N LYS A 341 -6.53 1.72 44.20
CA LYS A 341 -6.86 2.82 43.30
C LYS A 341 -7.81 2.30 42.22
N SER A 342 -8.82 3.07 41.86
CA SER A 342 -9.65 2.77 40.69
C SER A 342 -8.79 2.70 39.44
N PHE A 343 -9.05 1.72 38.58
CA PHE A 343 -8.41 1.65 37.28
C PHE A 343 -8.81 2.90 36.49
N SER A 344 -7.83 3.62 35.95
CA SER A 344 -8.10 4.85 35.22
C SER A 344 -8.93 4.60 33.96
N SER A 345 -9.69 5.62 33.54
CA SER A 345 -10.35 5.61 32.25
C SER A 345 -9.34 5.40 31.10
N PHE A 346 -9.85 4.91 29.97
CA PHE A 346 -9.02 4.68 28.79
C PHE A 346 -8.24 5.92 28.37
N ASP A 347 -8.84 7.11 28.42
CA ASP A 347 -8.30 8.37 27.95
C ASP A 347 -7.57 9.21 29.01
N ASP A 348 -7.46 8.72 30.26
CA ASP A 348 -6.75 9.41 31.33
C ASP A 348 -5.26 9.52 31.02
N ARG A 349 -4.81 10.74 30.70
CA ARG A 349 -3.42 11.06 30.33
C ARG A 349 -2.41 10.77 31.45
N THR A 350 -2.85 10.81 32.71
CA THR A 350 -2.01 10.57 33.88
C THR A 350 -2.06 9.11 34.35
N GLY A 351 -3.01 8.34 33.82
CA GLY A 351 -3.20 6.92 34.09
C GLY A 351 -2.85 6.03 32.90
N TYR A 352 -3.82 5.23 32.45
CA TYR A 352 -3.69 4.26 31.35
C TYR A 352 -3.23 4.92 30.05
N ALA A 353 -3.63 6.17 29.83
CA ALA A 353 -3.24 7.01 28.72
C ALA A 353 -3.41 6.31 27.37
N GLY A 354 -4.56 5.71 27.12
CA GLY A 354 -4.96 5.16 25.83
C GLY A 354 -4.94 6.22 24.73
N SER A 355 -4.56 5.81 23.53
CA SER A 355 -4.51 6.70 22.37
C SER A 355 -4.58 5.89 21.09
N VAL A 356 -5.76 5.92 20.47
CA VAL A 356 -6.02 5.31 19.18
C VAL A 356 -5.41 6.20 18.08
N PRO A 357 -4.72 5.64 17.08
CA PRO A 357 -4.24 6.42 15.94
C PRO A 357 -5.41 6.87 15.07
N SER A 358 -5.38 8.12 14.62
CA SER A 358 -6.36 8.63 13.67
C SER A 358 -6.09 8.13 12.25
N VAL A 359 -7.13 8.09 11.41
CA VAL A 359 -7.02 7.71 9.99
C VAL A 359 -6.00 8.58 9.24
N SER A 360 -6.02 9.89 9.47
CA SER A 360 -5.08 10.84 8.86
C SER A 360 -3.62 10.55 9.26
N TYR A 361 -3.39 10.23 10.53
CA TYR A 361 -2.06 9.88 11.04
C TYR A 361 -1.54 8.58 10.41
N LEU A 362 -2.39 7.56 10.26
CA LEU A 362 -2.01 6.31 9.60
C LEU A 362 -1.72 6.50 8.12
N LYS A 363 -2.52 7.33 7.42
CA LYS A 363 -2.28 7.67 6.01
C LYS A 363 -0.92 8.36 5.82
N ALA A 364 -0.63 9.37 6.65
CA ALA A 364 0.64 10.10 6.58
C ALA A 364 1.83 9.16 6.81
N LEU A 365 1.80 8.38 7.90
CA LEU A 365 2.85 7.41 8.20
C LEU A 365 3.05 6.36 7.12
N PHE A 366 1.97 5.86 6.53
CA PHE A 366 2.05 4.89 5.44
C PHE A 366 2.65 5.50 4.19
N ALA A 367 2.28 6.75 3.85
CA ALA A 367 2.84 7.47 2.73
C ALA A 367 4.35 7.72 2.93
N ASP A 368 4.76 8.14 4.12
CA ASP A 368 6.18 8.31 4.48
C ASP A 368 6.93 6.99 4.37
N TYR A 369 6.36 5.90 4.89
CA TYR A 369 6.92 4.56 4.81
C TYR A 369 7.14 4.12 3.35
N ILE A 370 6.11 4.20 2.51
CA ILE A 370 6.22 3.83 1.09
C ILE A 370 7.21 4.73 0.36
N SER A 371 7.27 6.03 0.70
CA SER A 371 8.22 6.97 0.12
C SER A 371 9.67 6.62 0.48
N ALA A 372 9.93 6.22 1.73
CA ALA A 372 11.25 5.76 2.15
C ALA A 372 11.65 4.44 1.47
N HIS A 373 10.69 3.56 1.18
CA HIS A 373 10.92 2.28 0.49
C HIS A 373 10.86 2.38 -1.04
N ARG A 374 10.62 3.59 -1.58
CA ARG A 374 10.42 3.82 -3.02
C ARG A 374 11.55 3.23 -3.85
N ILE A 375 12.79 3.45 -3.43
CA ILE A 375 13.99 2.97 -4.15
C ILE A 375 13.98 1.45 -4.29
N TYR A 376 13.68 0.72 -3.21
CA TYR A 376 13.63 -0.73 -3.26
C TYR A 376 12.48 -1.22 -4.15
N ILE A 377 11.33 -0.54 -4.10
CA ILE A 377 10.18 -0.83 -4.95
C ILE A 377 10.52 -0.56 -6.43
N GLU A 378 11.19 0.56 -6.73
CA GLU A 378 11.61 0.92 -8.09
C GLU A 378 12.66 -0.04 -8.62
N ARG A 379 13.63 -0.46 -7.79
CA ARG A 379 14.64 -1.45 -8.15
C ARG A 379 14.02 -2.82 -8.42
N ASP A 380 13.12 -3.28 -7.55
CA ASP A 380 12.36 -4.52 -7.75
C ASP A 380 11.54 -4.45 -9.04
N THR A 381 10.82 -3.35 -9.24
CA THR A 381 10.03 -3.11 -10.46
C THR A 381 10.89 -3.12 -11.72
N ALA A 382 12.07 -2.49 -11.69
CA ALA A 382 13.00 -2.46 -12.81
C ALA A 382 13.65 -3.82 -13.12
N ALA A 383 13.68 -4.74 -12.15
CA ALA A 383 14.22 -6.08 -12.31
C ALA A 383 13.18 -7.10 -12.83
N ARG A 384 11.91 -6.70 -13.03
CA ARG A 384 10.85 -7.61 -13.48
C ARG A 384 11.02 -7.99 -14.96
N PRO A 385 10.74 -9.25 -15.34
CA PRO A 385 10.68 -9.64 -16.73
C PRO A 385 9.45 -8.99 -17.40
N LEU A 386 9.53 -8.80 -18.71
CA LEU A 386 8.45 -8.27 -19.53
C LEU A 386 8.46 -8.95 -20.91
N THR A 387 8.38 -10.28 -20.93
CA THR A 387 8.32 -11.02 -22.20
C THR A 387 6.98 -10.78 -22.88
N ILE A 388 5.91 -10.70 -22.07
CA ILE A 388 4.56 -10.36 -22.50
C ILE A 388 4.13 -9.12 -21.75
N ALA A 389 3.99 -8.00 -22.46
CA ALA A 389 3.48 -6.77 -21.88
C ALA A 389 1.96 -6.67 -22.03
N LYS A 390 1.28 -6.18 -21.00
CA LYS A 390 -0.11 -5.71 -21.06
C LYS A 390 -0.10 -4.22 -20.73
N ALA A 391 -0.46 -3.37 -21.68
CA ALA A 391 -0.33 -1.93 -21.55
C ALA A 391 -1.69 -1.25 -21.74
N ASP A 392 -2.09 -0.45 -20.76
CA ASP A 392 -3.41 0.19 -20.76
C ASP A 392 -3.42 1.54 -20.02
N HIS A 393 -4.35 2.41 -20.39
CA HIS A 393 -4.64 3.67 -19.71
C HIS A 393 -5.66 3.46 -18.57
N THR A 394 -5.22 3.66 -17.34
CA THR A 394 -6.07 3.70 -16.15
C THR A 394 -6.58 5.12 -15.86
N PHE A 395 -7.86 5.24 -15.49
CA PHE A 395 -8.52 6.54 -15.23
C PHE A 395 -9.05 6.71 -13.80
N ASP A 396 -9.22 5.63 -13.04
CA ASP A 396 -10.03 5.67 -11.83
C ASP A 396 -9.38 6.42 -10.69
N PHE A 397 -8.12 6.14 -10.36
CA PHE A 397 -7.47 6.82 -9.24
C PHE A 397 -7.22 8.32 -9.52
N LEU A 398 -7.09 8.70 -10.80
CA LEU A 398 -6.94 10.11 -11.22
C LEU A 398 -8.16 10.96 -10.88
N LYS A 399 -9.35 10.34 -10.73
CA LYS A 399 -10.56 11.05 -10.28
C LYS A 399 -10.40 11.59 -8.86
N HIS A 400 -9.50 11.00 -8.07
CA HIS A 400 -9.20 11.38 -6.69
C HIS A 400 -7.94 12.25 -6.58
N MET A 401 -7.19 12.45 -7.67
CA MET A 401 -6.07 13.37 -7.68
C MET A 401 -6.55 14.82 -7.74
N GLY A 402 -5.94 15.68 -6.92
CA GLY A 402 -6.19 17.11 -6.96
C GLY A 402 -5.79 17.73 -8.29
N GLY A 403 -6.54 18.75 -8.72
CA GLY A 403 -6.24 19.55 -9.91
C GLY A 403 -5.63 20.90 -9.57
N LEU A 404 -4.95 21.54 -10.52
CA LEU A 404 -4.52 22.92 -10.38
C LEU A 404 -5.69 23.84 -10.74
N LYS A 405 -6.11 24.70 -9.80
CA LYS A 405 -7.29 25.58 -9.97
C LYS A 405 -8.59 24.83 -10.32
N GLY A 406 -8.72 23.57 -9.90
CA GLY A 406 -9.87 22.72 -10.19
C GLY A 406 -9.81 21.98 -11.53
N GLU A 407 -8.76 22.20 -12.34
CA GLU A 407 -8.53 21.47 -13.59
C GLU A 407 -7.61 20.27 -13.36
N ARG A 408 -7.97 19.10 -13.90
CA ARG A 408 -7.15 17.89 -13.80
C ARG A 408 -5.85 18.11 -14.58
N ILE A 409 -4.71 17.88 -13.90
CA ILE A 409 -3.39 17.98 -14.52
C ILE A 409 -3.16 16.78 -15.44
N PHE A 410 -3.53 15.58 -14.98
CA PHE A 410 -3.35 14.33 -15.71
C PHE A 410 -4.69 13.81 -16.23
N THR A 411 -4.71 13.41 -17.49
CA THR A 411 -5.92 12.85 -18.14
C THR A 411 -5.98 11.35 -17.95
N ALA A 412 -4.84 10.67 -17.96
CA ALA A 412 -4.72 9.23 -17.87
C ALA A 412 -3.44 8.82 -17.13
N ALA A 413 -3.37 7.56 -16.74
CA ALA A 413 -2.20 6.95 -16.16
C ALA A 413 -1.93 5.67 -16.94
N TYR A 414 -0.81 5.62 -17.64
CA TYR A 414 -0.46 4.47 -18.47
C TYR A 414 0.26 3.44 -17.62
N THR A 415 -0.28 2.23 -17.55
CA THR A 415 0.24 1.13 -16.75
C THR A 415 0.71 0.02 -17.68
N VAL A 416 1.92 -0.50 -17.41
CA VAL A 416 2.46 -1.68 -18.11
C VAL A 416 2.61 -2.81 -17.10
N LEU A 417 1.96 -3.94 -17.37
CA LEU A 417 2.05 -5.17 -16.60
C LEU A 417 2.83 -6.24 -17.38
N ASN A 418 3.44 -7.19 -16.68
CA ASN A 418 4.05 -8.37 -17.30
C ASN A 418 3.10 -9.57 -17.42
N GLU A 419 3.66 -10.70 -17.85
CA GLU A 419 2.99 -12.01 -17.92
C GLU A 419 2.38 -12.47 -16.58
N PHE A 420 2.86 -11.96 -15.45
CA PHE A 420 2.43 -12.32 -14.09
C PHE A 420 1.48 -11.29 -13.46
N GLU A 421 1.01 -10.30 -14.24
CA GLU A 421 0.16 -9.20 -13.77
C GLU A 421 0.85 -8.27 -12.76
N GLU A 422 2.17 -8.26 -12.77
CA GLU A 422 2.97 -7.37 -11.94
C GLU A 422 3.23 -6.05 -12.69
N VAL A 423 3.09 -4.93 -11.97
CA VAL A 423 3.37 -3.60 -12.53
C VAL A 423 4.85 -3.47 -12.85
N CYS A 424 5.19 -3.24 -14.11
CA CYS A 424 6.56 -3.01 -14.58
C CYS A 424 6.85 -1.53 -14.82
N ALA A 425 5.83 -0.76 -15.17
CA ALA A 425 5.95 0.68 -15.26
C ALA A 425 4.59 1.36 -15.09
N HIS A 426 4.64 2.62 -14.66
CA HIS A 426 3.47 3.46 -14.51
C HIS A 426 3.85 4.93 -14.80
N SER A 427 3.09 5.60 -15.66
CA SER A 427 3.33 7.01 -16.02
C SER A 427 2.04 7.81 -16.02
N LEU A 428 2.03 8.96 -15.35
CA LEU A 428 0.93 9.92 -15.40
C LEU A 428 1.03 10.75 -16.67
N THR A 429 0.00 10.71 -17.52
CA THR A 429 0.03 11.37 -18.83
C THR A 429 -0.94 12.55 -18.89
N LEU A 430 -0.50 13.64 -19.53
CA LEU A 430 -1.32 14.83 -19.74
C LEU A 430 -2.49 14.56 -20.71
N THR A 431 -2.31 13.62 -21.64
CA THR A 431 -3.30 13.21 -22.63
C THR A 431 -3.30 11.68 -22.78
N LYS A 432 -4.21 11.13 -23.58
CA LYS A 432 -4.22 9.70 -23.96
C LYS A 432 -3.22 9.37 -25.08
N SER A 433 -2.36 10.31 -25.47
CA SER A 433 -1.37 10.08 -26.53
C SER A 433 -0.21 9.25 -26.01
N LEU A 434 0.17 8.23 -26.79
CA LEU A 434 1.33 7.39 -26.51
C LEU A 434 2.67 8.14 -26.56
N ALA A 435 2.72 9.33 -27.18
CA ALA A 435 3.93 10.15 -27.20
C ALA A 435 4.43 10.51 -25.78
N PHE A 436 3.54 10.56 -24.78
CA PHE A 436 3.91 10.83 -23.38
C PHE A 436 4.53 9.64 -22.64
N VAL A 437 4.54 8.44 -23.25
CA VAL A 437 5.07 7.21 -22.64
C VAL A 437 6.25 6.61 -23.40
N GLU A 438 6.74 7.29 -24.44
CA GLU A 438 7.88 6.83 -25.24
C GLU A 438 9.14 6.62 -24.39
N ASP A 439 9.50 7.61 -23.56
CA ASP A 439 10.69 7.53 -22.70
C ASP A 439 10.57 6.43 -21.64
N MET A 440 9.35 6.19 -21.15
CA MET A 440 9.08 5.10 -20.21
C MET A 440 9.35 3.73 -20.88
N PHE A 441 8.86 3.51 -22.10
CA PHE A 441 9.14 2.27 -22.83
C PHE A 441 10.62 2.09 -23.15
N LYS A 442 11.32 3.15 -23.58
CA LYS A 442 12.78 3.11 -23.80
C LYS A 442 13.51 2.68 -22.53
N ALA A 443 13.16 3.27 -21.38
CA ALA A 443 13.77 2.93 -20.10
C ALA A 443 13.50 1.47 -19.70
N ILE A 444 12.28 0.95 -19.93
CA ILE A 444 11.95 -0.46 -19.70
C ILE A 444 12.84 -1.36 -20.53
N PHE A 445 12.93 -1.15 -21.85
CA PHE A 445 13.68 -2.04 -22.74
C PHE A 445 15.19 -2.00 -22.49
N GLU A 446 15.73 -0.83 -22.15
CA GLU A 446 17.10 -0.71 -21.66
C GLU A 446 17.31 -1.48 -20.35
N GLY A 447 16.34 -1.40 -19.43
CA GLY A 447 16.33 -2.15 -18.17
C GLY A 447 16.36 -3.65 -18.39
N LEU A 448 15.48 -4.18 -19.25
CA LEU A 448 15.45 -5.60 -19.62
C LEU A 448 16.81 -6.06 -20.17
N LYS A 449 17.41 -5.28 -21.08
CA LYS A 449 18.72 -5.59 -21.64
C LYS A 449 19.82 -5.60 -20.57
N LYS A 450 19.83 -4.62 -19.66
CA LYS A 450 20.80 -4.55 -18.55
C LYS A 450 20.65 -5.71 -17.57
N ALA A 451 19.42 -6.16 -17.34
CA ALA A 451 19.10 -7.30 -16.47
C ALA A 451 19.26 -8.68 -17.15
N ASN A 452 19.67 -8.73 -18.42
CA ASN A 452 19.74 -9.95 -19.24
C ASN A 452 18.40 -10.69 -19.36
N HIS A 453 17.28 -9.97 -19.31
CA HIS A 453 15.96 -10.54 -19.59
C HIS A 453 15.74 -10.71 -21.09
N PRO A 454 14.91 -11.69 -21.51
CA PRO A 454 14.44 -11.76 -22.89
C PRO A 454 13.77 -10.45 -23.33
N PRO A 455 13.94 -10.03 -24.59
CA PRO A 455 13.23 -8.86 -25.10
C PRO A 455 11.73 -9.14 -25.16
N THR A 456 10.91 -8.09 -25.01
CA THR A 456 9.44 -8.21 -25.10
C THR A 456 9.01 -8.75 -26.46
N GLN A 457 8.22 -9.82 -26.47
CA GLN A 457 7.79 -10.51 -27.69
C GLN A 457 6.34 -10.17 -28.05
N ILE A 458 5.50 -9.90 -27.05
CA ILE A 458 4.07 -9.66 -27.23
C ILE A 458 3.68 -8.43 -26.41
N ILE A 459 2.88 -7.54 -26.99
CA ILE A 459 2.23 -6.44 -26.27
C ILE A 459 0.72 -6.54 -26.51
N TYR A 460 -0.05 -6.63 -25.42
CA TYR A 460 -1.50 -6.49 -25.43
C TYR A 460 -1.88 -5.04 -25.15
N THR A 461 -2.70 -4.47 -26.02
CA THR A 461 -3.31 -3.14 -25.86
C THR A 461 -4.77 -3.16 -26.34
N ASP A 462 -5.53 -2.13 -26.00
CA ASP A 462 -6.95 -2.00 -26.39
C ASP A 462 -7.12 -1.74 -27.90
N SER A 463 -6.14 -1.12 -28.55
CA SER A 463 -6.22 -0.75 -29.98
C SER A 463 -4.93 -1.11 -30.72
N PRO A 464 -4.63 -2.41 -30.89
CA PRO A 464 -3.38 -2.85 -31.49
C PRO A 464 -3.18 -2.28 -32.91
N GLN A 465 -4.25 -2.12 -33.71
CA GLN A 465 -4.15 -1.54 -35.06
C GLN A 465 -3.69 -0.08 -35.05
N SER A 466 -4.14 0.73 -34.08
CA SER A 466 -3.74 2.15 -34.02
C SER A 466 -2.40 2.35 -33.33
N GLU A 467 -2.02 1.43 -32.45
CA GLU A 467 -0.84 1.57 -31.59
C GLU A 467 0.38 0.77 -32.09
N HIS A 468 0.21 -0.16 -33.04
CA HIS A 468 1.31 -1.01 -33.53
C HIS A 468 2.51 -0.19 -34.03
N THR A 469 2.28 0.86 -34.84
CA THR A 469 3.36 1.67 -35.41
C THR A 469 4.22 2.30 -34.31
N PHE A 470 3.58 2.77 -33.24
CA PHE A 470 4.27 3.32 -32.08
C PHE A 470 5.12 2.24 -31.39
N HIS A 471 4.52 1.10 -31.03
CA HIS A 471 5.23 0.04 -30.32
C HIS A 471 6.35 -0.60 -31.15
N GLU A 472 6.14 -0.85 -32.44
CA GLU A 472 7.17 -1.37 -33.36
C GLU A 472 8.33 -0.37 -33.53
N SER A 473 8.05 0.94 -33.52
CA SER A 473 9.10 1.97 -33.64
C SER A 473 10.04 2.04 -32.42
N ILE A 474 9.54 1.68 -31.24
CA ILE A 474 10.31 1.74 -29.98
C ILE A 474 10.90 0.37 -29.65
N ASN A 475 10.26 -0.72 -30.09
CA ASN A 475 10.69 -2.08 -29.80
C ASN A 475 10.83 -2.93 -31.06
N SER A 476 12.06 -3.02 -31.57
CA SER A 476 12.37 -3.79 -32.77
C SER A 476 12.10 -5.30 -32.62
N SER A 477 12.08 -5.86 -31.40
CA SER A 477 11.78 -7.29 -31.23
C SER A 477 10.35 -7.64 -31.62
N LEU A 478 9.42 -6.67 -31.62
CA LEU A 478 8.04 -6.87 -32.09
C LEU A 478 7.93 -7.03 -33.60
N THR A 479 8.99 -6.70 -34.35
CA THR A 479 9.02 -6.88 -35.81
C THR A 479 9.69 -8.19 -36.23
N HIS A 480 10.30 -8.92 -35.30
CA HIS A 480 11.09 -10.10 -35.62
C HIS A 480 10.20 -11.32 -35.85
N ASN A 481 10.21 -11.86 -37.08
CA ASN A 481 9.38 -13.00 -37.50
C ASN A 481 7.87 -12.79 -37.28
N VAL A 482 7.41 -11.54 -37.39
CA VAL A 482 6.00 -11.21 -37.28
C VAL A 482 5.42 -11.01 -38.67
N GLU A 483 4.48 -11.89 -39.03
CA GLU A 483 3.61 -11.69 -40.19
C GLU A 483 2.42 -10.83 -39.74
N ARG A 484 2.25 -9.67 -40.37
CA ARG A 484 1.15 -8.76 -40.03
C ARG A 484 -0.15 -9.42 -40.47
N ILE A 485 -1.04 -9.63 -39.50
CA ILE A 485 -2.42 -9.96 -39.77
C ILE A 485 -3.02 -8.74 -40.46
N THR A 486 -3.28 -8.86 -41.77
CA THR A 486 -4.06 -7.88 -42.55
C THR A 486 -5.46 -7.76 -41.95
N ASP A 487 -6.28 -6.80 -42.38
CA ASP A 487 -7.68 -6.67 -41.92
C ASP A 487 -8.56 -7.90 -42.28
N TRP A 488 -7.96 -9.01 -42.72
CA TRP A 488 -8.56 -10.22 -43.28
C TRP A 488 -9.43 -9.92 -44.51
N THR A 489 -9.27 -8.74 -45.11
CA THR A 489 -9.97 -8.31 -46.32
C THR A 489 -9.47 -9.00 -47.58
N ASP A 490 -8.29 -9.61 -47.51
CA ASP A 490 -7.60 -10.33 -48.56
C ASP A 490 -7.76 -11.85 -48.48
N LEU A 491 -8.44 -12.36 -47.43
CA LEU A 491 -8.89 -13.74 -47.44
C LEU A 491 -9.91 -13.93 -48.57
N PRO A 492 -9.84 -15.03 -49.35
CA PRO A 492 -10.87 -15.35 -50.31
C PRO A 492 -12.22 -15.38 -49.59
N SER A 493 -13.24 -14.76 -50.21
CA SER A 493 -14.61 -14.84 -49.72
C SER A 493 -14.91 -16.31 -49.45
N PHE A 494 -15.42 -16.62 -48.26
CA PHE A 494 -15.80 -17.98 -47.93
C PHE A 494 -16.88 -18.44 -48.92
N GLU A 495 -16.49 -19.29 -49.87
CA GLU A 495 -17.41 -19.95 -50.78
C GLU A 495 -17.82 -21.27 -50.15
N ARG A 496 -19.09 -21.35 -49.77
CA ARG A 496 -19.68 -22.59 -49.26
C ARG A 496 -19.58 -23.65 -50.38
N THR A 497 -18.82 -24.72 -50.15
CA THR A 497 -18.87 -25.89 -51.04
C THR A 497 -20.30 -26.46 -51.05
N ALA A 498 -20.79 -26.89 -52.22
CA ALA A 498 -22.19 -27.29 -52.39
C ALA A 498 -22.64 -28.46 -51.48
N GLU A 499 -21.69 -29.12 -50.79
CA GLU A 499 -21.87 -30.32 -49.98
C GLU A 499 -21.83 -30.06 -48.46
N VAL A 500 -21.97 -28.82 -48.00
CA VAL A 500 -22.01 -28.53 -46.55
C VAL A 500 -23.38 -28.86 -45.96
N TYR A 501 -23.44 -29.86 -45.08
CA TYR A 501 -24.62 -30.20 -44.30
C TYR A 501 -24.83 -29.19 -43.17
N THR A 502 -26.03 -28.60 -43.11
CA THR A 502 -26.40 -27.73 -42.00
C THR A 502 -26.99 -28.58 -40.87
N HIS A 503 -26.32 -28.62 -39.71
CA HIS A 503 -26.87 -29.22 -38.50
C HIS A 503 -27.65 -28.17 -37.71
N PHE A 504 -28.96 -28.40 -37.53
CA PHE A 504 -29.82 -27.52 -36.75
C PHE A 504 -30.07 -28.15 -35.38
N CYS A 505 -29.61 -27.47 -34.32
CA CYS A 505 -29.75 -27.90 -32.94
C CYS A 505 -30.67 -26.93 -32.20
N VAL A 506 -31.76 -27.44 -31.62
CA VAL A 506 -32.72 -26.63 -30.84
C VAL A 506 -32.62 -26.91 -29.35
N ASP A 507 -32.24 -28.12 -28.98
CA ASP A 507 -32.11 -28.52 -27.59
C ASP A 507 -30.69 -28.27 -27.07
N THR A 508 -30.61 -27.94 -25.78
CA THR A 508 -29.35 -27.61 -25.11
C THR A 508 -28.34 -28.75 -25.15
N ILE A 509 -28.81 -30.01 -25.13
CA ILE A 509 -27.95 -31.20 -25.13
C ILE A 509 -27.29 -31.36 -26.50
N ALA A 510 -28.03 -31.17 -27.59
CA ALA A 510 -27.50 -31.19 -28.95
C ALA A 510 -26.54 -30.03 -29.21
N VAL A 511 -26.77 -28.86 -28.61
CA VAL A 511 -25.83 -27.72 -28.67
C VAL A 511 -24.53 -28.08 -27.96
N GLU A 512 -24.59 -28.63 -26.74
CA GLU A 512 -23.41 -29.07 -25.99
C GLU A 512 -22.66 -30.20 -26.69
N GLN A 513 -23.39 -31.17 -27.26
CA GLN A 513 -22.80 -32.27 -28.01
C GLN A 513 -22.12 -31.75 -29.28
N THR A 514 -22.77 -30.87 -30.06
CA THR A 514 -22.18 -30.28 -31.27
C THR A 514 -20.94 -29.46 -30.92
N ALA A 515 -20.97 -28.69 -29.84
CA ALA A 515 -19.80 -27.96 -29.37
C ALA A 515 -18.65 -28.91 -28.96
N SER A 516 -18.98 -30.01 -28.29
CA SER A 516 -18.01 -31.05 -27.91
C SER A 516 -17.43 -31.76 -29.13
N ASP A 517 -18.26 -32.08 -30.12
CA ASP A 517 -17.84 -32.74 -31.37
C ASP A 517 -16.91 -31.82 -32.16
N ILE A 518 -17.20 -30.51 -32.27
CA ILE A 518 -16.32 -29.51 -32.90
C ILE A 518 -14.97 -29.45 -32.18
N LEU A 519 -14.98 -29.43 -30.84
CA LEU A 519 -13.75 -29.42 -30.05
C LEU A 519 -12.96 -30.73 -30.18
N GLN A 520 -13.65 -31.87 -30.24
CA GLN A 520 -13.01 -33.16 -30.39
C GLN A 520 -12.41 -33.35 -31.79
N ASP A 521 -13.11 -32.92 -32.84
CA ASP A 521 -12.63 -32.88 -34.22
C ASP A 521 -11.37 -32.00 -34.33
N PHE A 522 -11.41 -30.81 -33.72
CA PHE A 522 -10.24 -29.95 -33.57
C PHE A 522 -9.06 -30.67 -32.90
N MET A 523 -9.29 -31.37 -31.78
CA MET A 523 -8.22 -32.07 -31.06
C MET A 523 -7.65 -33.26 -31.85
N LEU A 524 -8.44 -33.89 -32.72
CA LEU A 524 -8.05 -35.08 -33.48
C LEU A 524 -7.38 -34.77 -34.82
N HIS A 525 -7.71 -33.63 -35.44
CA HIS A 525 -7.31 -33.34 -36.82
C HIS A 525 -6.34 -32.19 -36.98
N THR A 526 -6.10 -31.39 -35.93
CA THR A 526 -5.16 -30.29 -36.03
C THR A 526 -3.74 -30.79 -35.77
N ALA A 527 -2.93 -30.91 -36.84
CA ALA A 527 -1.49 -30.96 -36.69
C ALA A 527 -1.02 -29.67 -35.97
N PRO A 528 0.05 -29.69 -35.16
CA PRO A 528 0.48 -28.52 -34.36
C PRO A 528 0.81 -27.24 -35.16
N THR A 529 0.75 -27.29 -36.49
CA THR A 529 1.07 -26.21 -37.43
C THR A 529 -0.13 -25.63 -38.18
N GLU A 530 -1.33 -26.21 -38.08
CA GLU A 530 -2.49 -25.72 -38.84
C GLU A 530 -3.41 -24.82 -38.02
N LEU A 531 -3.82 -23.70 -38.62
CA LEU A 531 -4.72 -22.73 -38.01
C LEU A 531 -6.17 -23.15 -38.26
N TYR A 532 -6.91 -23.49 -37.22
CA TYR A 532 -8.34 -23.77 -37.30
C TYR A 532 -9.14 -22.52 -36.94
N SER A 533 -10.03 -22.07 -37.84
CA SER A 533 -10.89 -20.90 -37.63
C SER A 533 -12.35 -21.32 -37.44
N LEU A 534 -12.93 -21.00 -36.29
CA LEU A 534 -14.38 -21.13 -36.05
C LEU A 534 -15.06 -19.77 -36.28
N ALA A 535 -15.94 -19.71 -37.28
CA ALA A 535 -16.78 -18.53 -37.53
C ALA A 535 -18.14 -18.70 -36.83
N VAL A 536 -18.44 -17.79 -35.89
CA VAL A 536 -19.74 -17.77 -35.19
C VAL A 536 -20.56 -16.59 -35.67
N SER A 537 -21.72 -16.87 -36.25
CA SER A 537 -22.71 -15.86 -36.64
C SER A 537 -23.94 -15.95 -35.76
N ILE A 538 -24.36 -14.82 -35.19
CA ILE A 538 -25.55 -14.73 -34.34
C ILE A 538 -26.59 -13.90 -35.08
N LYS A 539 -27.68 -14.54 -35.51
CA LYS A 539 -28.83 -13.84 -36.09
C LYS A 539 -29.79 -13.46 -34.97
N THR A 540 -29.83 -12.19 -34.60
CA THR A 540 -30.83 -11.67 -33.67
C THR A 540 -32.07 -11.23 -34.42
N SER A 541 -33.21 -11.88 -34.15
CA SER A 541 -34.53 -11.35 -34.48
C SER A 541 -34.93 -10.39 -33.37
N ALA A 542 -34.55 -9.11 -33.48
CA ALA A 542 -35.08 -8.09 -32.58
C ALA A 542 -36.41 -7.59 -33.16
N GLU A 543 -37.50 -7.71 -32.40
CA GLU A 543 -38.68 -6.91 -32.70
C GLU A 543 -38.33 -5.42 -32.56
N PRO A 544 -38.94 -4.51 -33.36
CA PRO A 544 -38.62 -3.09 -33.34
C PRO A 544 -38.76 -2.53 -31.91
N GLY A 545 -37.64 -2.19 -31.27
CA GLY A 545 -37.61 -1.55 -29.95
C GLY A 545 -36.90 -2.31 -28.82
N GLN A 546 -36.45 -3.55 -29.02
CA GLN A 546 -35.62 -4.25 -28.03
C GLN A 546 -34.12 -4.12 -28.32
N ILE A 547 -33.35 -3.68 -27.32
CA ILE A 547 -31.88 -3.62 -27.36
C ILE A 547 -31.34 -4.98 -26.87
N PRO A 548 -30.70 -5.80 -27.72
CA PRO A 548 -30.13 -7.07 -27.28
C PRO A 548 -28.95 -6.84 -26.34
N ARG A 549 -28.91 -7.56 -25.22
CA ARG A 549 -27.74 -7.63 -24.32
C ARG A 549 -26.84 -8.79 -24.77
N LEU A 550 -25.59 -8.48 -25.09
CA LEU A 550 -24.56 -9.47 -25.37
C LEU A 550 -24.00 -10.01 -24.04
N ILE A 551 -23.86 -11.32 -23.91
CA ILE A 551 -23.16 -11.98 -22.80
C ILE A 551 -21.92 -12.65 -23.41
N SER A 552 -20.73 -12.24 -22.98
CA SER A 552 -19.46 -12.80 -23.46
C SER A 552 -18.95 -13.91 -22.52
N TYR A 553 -18.41 -14.99 -23.10
CA TYR A 553 -17.67 -16.04 -22.39
C TYR A 553 -16.26 -16.17 -22.98
N SER A 554 -15.28 -16.48 -22.13
CA SER A 554 -13.87 -16.67 -22.49
C SER A 554 -13.41 -18.05 -22.01
N SER A 555 -12.80 -18.85 -22.90
CA SER A 555 -12.13 -20.10 -22.54
C SER A 555 -10.76 -20.23 -23.23
N GLU A 556 -9.74 -20.46 -22.41
CA GLU A 556 -8.39 -20.98 -22.69
C GLU A 556 -7.48 -20.36 -23.80
N PRO A 557 -6.14 -20.45 -23.66
CA PRO A 557 -5.20 -19.52 -24.31
C PRO A 557 -4.88 -19.81 -25.79
N ARG A 558 -5.55 -20.77 -26.44
CA ARG A 558 -5.21 -21.22 -27.81
C ARG A 558 -6.34 -21.13 -28.84
N THR A 559 -7.49 -20.57 -28.48
CA THR A 559 -8.64 -20.48 -29.38
C THR A 559 -8.96 -19.02 -29.69
N LYS A 560 -8.75 -18.59 -30.94
CA LYS A 560 -9.24 -17.29 -31.42
C LYS A 560 -10.68 -17.46 -31.93
N LEU A 561 -11.65 -17.09 -31.10
CA LEU A 561 -13.05 -17.04 -31.53
C LEU A 561 -13.30 -15.70 -32.23
N SER A 562 -13.53 -15.72 -33.53
CA SER A 562 -13.81 -14.51 -34.31
C SER A 562 -15.31 -14.36 -34.53
N LEU A 563 -15.89 -13.31 -33.95
CA LEU A 563 -17.31 -12.97 -34.07
C LEU A 563 -17.51 -11.98 -35.23
N LEU A 564 -18.01 -12.48 -36.36
CA LEU A 564 -18.33 -11.66 -37.54
C LEU A 564 -19.80 -11.21 -37.46
N LYS A 565 -20.02 -9.92 -37.19
CA LYS A 565 -21.35 -9.31 -37.20
C LYS A 565 -21.67 -8.79 -38.61
N TYR A 566 -22.47 -9.54 -39.37
CA TYR A 566 -23.03 -9.05 -40.62
C TYR A 566 -24.32 -8.25 -40.37
N ALA A 567 -24.33 -6.99 -40.80
CA ALA A 567 -25.56 -6.21 -40.97
C ALA A 567 -26.00 -6.33 -42.43
N ASN A 568 -26.69 -7.42 -42.77
CA ASN A 568 -27.36 -7.47 -44.08
C ASN A 568 -28.74 -6.83 -43.95
N SER A 569 -28.85 -5.58 -44.40
CA SER A 569 -30.07 -5.04 -44.96
C SER A 569 -30.20 -5.56 -46.39
N PHE A 570 -31.17 -6.43 -46.63
CA PHE A 570 -31.74 -6.64 -47.97
C PHE A 570 -33.27 -6.45 -47.86
N PRO A 571 -33.93 -5.95 -48.92
CA PRO A 571 -35.32 -5.49 -48.91
C PRO A 571 -36.35 -6.59 -48.67
#